data_AF-A0A4Y8SFR5-F1
#
_entry.id   AF-A0A4Y8SFR5-F1
#
_cell.length_a   1.000
_cell.length_b   1.000
_cell.length_c   1.000
_cell.angle_alpha   90.00
_cell.angle_beta   90.00
_cell.angle_gamma   90.00
#
_symmetry.space_group_name_H-M   'P 1'
#
loop_
_entity.id
_entity.type
_entity.pdbx_description
1 polymer ?
#
loop_
_entity_poly.entity_id
_entity_poly.type
_entity_poly.pdbx_seq_one_letter_code
_entity_poly.pdbx_strand_id
1 'polypeptide(L)' 'MTRSERPKVLVSACLLGQPVRYDGRASGHPDLLQRWQAEGRVVPLC' A
#
# COMPACT_ATOMS: atom_id res chain seq x y z
N MET A 1 -12.72 -18.35 -10.78
CA MET A 1 -11.75 -17.50 -10.05
C MET A 1 -10.95 -16.70 -11.08
N THR A 2 -11.41 -15.51 -11.44
CA THR A 2 -10.75 -14.67 -12.45
C THR A 2 -9.48 -14.07 -11.85
N ARG A 3 -8.32 -14.63 -12.17
CA ARG A 3 -7.03 -14.04 -11.85
C ARG A 3 -6.95 -12.68 -12.55
N SER A 4 -6.99 -11.57 -11.81
CA SER A 4 -6.78 -10.24 -12.41
C SER A 4 -5.51 -10.23 -13.25
N GLU A 5 -5.55 -9.56 -14.40
CA GLU A 5 -4.44 -9.43 -15.35
C GLU A 5 -3.20 -8.74 -14.75
N ARG A 6 -3.37 -8.06 -13.61
CA ARG A 6 -2.29 -7.52 -12.78
C ARG A 6 -2.45 -8.02 -11.34
N PRO A 7 -1.42 -8.67 -10.76
CA PRO A 7 -1.48 -9.12 -9.38
C PRO A 7 -1.56 -7.92 -8.44
N LYS A 8 -2.49 -8.01 -7.48
CA LYS A 8 -2.58 -7.06 -6.37
C LYS A 8 -1.57 -7.45 -5.28
N VAL A 9 -1.07 -6.45 -4.57
CA VAL A 9 -0.06 -6.58 -3.52
C VAL A 9 -0.62 -6.03 -2.23
N LEU A 10 -0.57 -6.82 -1.16
CA LEU A 10 -0.85 -6.35 0.19
C LEU A 10 0.34 -5.54 0.68
N VAL A 11 0.08 -4.33 1.16
CA VAL A 11 1.12 -3.40 1.62
C VAL A 11 0.71 -2.85 2.97
N SER A 12 1.66 -2.83 3.91
CA SER A 12 1.46 -2.22 5.22
C SER A 12 1.02 -0.77 5.08
N ALA A 13 -0.11 -0.41 5.69
CA ALA A 13 -0.73 0.90 5.62
C ALA A 13 0.21 2.04 6.08
N CYS A 14 1.12 1.76 7.01
CA CYS A 14 2.13 2.73 7.47
C CYS A 14 3.11 3.16 6.36
N LEU A 15 3.37 2.30 5.36
CA LEU A 15 4.18 2.62 4.17
C LEU A 15 3.40 3.42 3.11
N LEU A 16 2.12 3.67 3.37
CA LEU A 16 1.23 4.41 2.49
C LEU A 16 0.91 5.80 3.04
N GLY A 17 1.66 6.26 4.05
CA GLY A 17 1.43 7.53 4.72
C GLY A 17 0.34 7.50 5.80
N GLN A 18 -0.27 6.34 6.09
CA GLN A 18 -1.29 6.26 7.13
C GLN A 18 -0.65 6.21 8.54
N PRO A 19 -1.15 6.99 9.50
CA PRO A 19 -0.59 7.10 10.85
C PRO A 19 -1.01 5.93 11.75
N VAL A 20 -0.68 4.71 11.35
CA VAL A 20 -1.15 3.46 11.98
C VAL A 20 -0.08 2.70 12.78
N ARG A 21 1.15 3.24 12.87
CA ARG A 21 2.17 2.66 13.76
C ARG A 21 1.76 2.84 15.22
N TYR A 22 2.36 2.05 16.11
CA TYR A 22 2.09 2.12 17.55
C TYR A 22 2.34 3.50 18.16
N ASP A 23 3.20 4.32 17.54
CA ASP A 23 3.52 5.69 17.95
C ASP A 23 2.67 6.76 17.24
N GLY A 24 1.63 6.35 16.52
CA GLY A 24 0.74 7.24 15.76
C GLY A 24 1.38 7.86 14.52
N ARG A 25 2.55 7.37 14.08
CA ARG A 25 3.25 7.90 12.90
C ARG A 25 3.09 7.00 11.67
N ALA A 26 3.40 7.55 10.51
CA ALA A 26 3.60 6.78 9.28
C ALA A 26 5.08 6.48 9.06
N SER A 27 5.38 5.43 8.28
CA SER A 27 6.75 5.08 7.87
C SER A 27 7.23 5.87 6.63
N GLY A 28 6.32 6.61 5.98
CA GLY A 28 6.59 7.32 4.72
C GLY A 28 6.04 6.57 3.51
N HIS A 29 5.98 7.25 2.35
CA HIS A 29 5.36 6.73 1.13
C HIS A 29 6.37 6.67 -0.03
N PRO A 30 7.00 5.51 -0.28
CA PRO A 30 7.98 5.37 -1.36
C PRO A 30 7.38 5.58 -2.75
N ASP A 31 8.11 6.22 -3.67
CA ASP A 31 7.66 6.53 -5.04
C ASP A 31 7.18 5.29 -5.83
N LEU A 32 7.74 4.12 -5.53
CA LEU A 32 7.30 2.86 -6.14
C LEU A 32 5.88 2.48 -5.70
N LEU A 33 5.58 2.63 -4.41
CA LEU A 33 4.25 2.34 -3.87
C LEU A 33 3.23 3.36 -4.35
N GLN A 34 3.63 4.62 -4.53
CA GLN A 34 2.78 5.64 -5.13
C GLN A 34 2.38 5.29 -6.57
N ARG A 35 3.35 4.83 -7.37
CA ARG A 35 3.09 4.32 -8.73
C ARG A 35 2.15 3.12 -8.72
N TRP A 36 2.38 2.14 -7.84
CA TRP A 36 1.50 0.96 -7.75
C TRP A 36 0.10 1.28 -7.22
N GLN A 37 -0.05 2.31 -6.38
CA GLN A 37 -1.36 2.83 -5.99
C GLN A 37 -2.09 3.43 -7.19
N ALA A 38 -1.40 4.25 -7.99
CA ALA A 38 -1.97 4.81 -9.23
C ALA A 38 -2.34 3.71 -10.24
N GLU A 39 -1.61 2.59 -10.27
CA GLU A 39 -1.92 1.40 -11.07
C GLU A 39 -3.07 0.54 -10.49
N GLY A 40 -3.63 0.88 -9.32
CA GLY A 40 -4.72 0.13 -8.67
C GLY A 40 -4.30 -1.24 -8.13
N ARG A 41 -3.00 -1.44 -7.87
CA ARG A 41 -2.43 -2.73 -7.46
C ARG A 41 -2.29 -2.89 -5.96
N VAL A 42 -2.34 -1.81 -5.19
CA VAL A 42 -2.09 -1.82 -3.75
C VAL A 42 -3.37 -2.12 -2.98
N VAL A 43 -3.29 -3.06 -2.05
CA VAL A 43 -4.32 -3.34 -1.03
C VAL A 43 -3.72 -2.98 0.33
N PRO A 44 -4.19 -1.91 0.99
CA PRO A 44 -3.65 -1.50 2.29
C PRO A 44 -4.07 -2.47 3.40
N LEU A 45 -3.16 -2.77 4.33
CA LEU A 45 -3.42 -3.56 5.54
C LEU A 45 -2.62 -3.01 6.73
N CYS A 46 -3.24 -2.91 7.91
CA CYS A 46 -2.53 -2.59 9.16
C CYS A 46 -2.25 -3.87 9.95
#